data_AF-A0A0C1NFL4-F1
#
_entry.id   AF-A0A0C1NFL4-F1
#
_cell.length_a   1.000
_cell.length_b   1.000
_cell.length_c   1.000
_cell.angle_alpha   90.00
_cell.angle_beta   90.00
_cell.angle_gamma   90.00
#
_symmetry.space_group_name_H-M   'P 1'
#
loop_
_entity.id
_entity.type
_entity.pdbx_description
1 polymer ?
#
loop_
_entity_poly.entity_id
_entity_poly.type
_entity_poly.pdbx_seq_one_letter_code
_entity_poly.pdbx_strand_id
1 'polypeptide(L)'
;MIPLNLDAIINAISGIASPLIKDKLQRNETVIKLLQQFNLAPEHPPADFSGVYAYALVEYGVGKPKPFLELFRHEQIKQAFRKALDHNNPSILLSEVDTFVGAYPSFITFARE
;
A
#
# COMPACT_ATOMS: atom_id res chain seq x y z
N MET A 1 12.34 -14.16 11.72
CA MET A 1 11.57 -13.05 11.13
C MET A 1 10.12 -13.47 11.06
N ILE A 2 9.19 -12.65 11.57
CA ILE A 2 7.75 -12.95 11.47
C ILE A 2 7.35 -12.78 10.01
N PRO A 3 6.68 -13.76 9.37
CA PRO A 3 6.19 -13.57 8.02
C PRO A 3 5.19 -12.42 8.02
N LEU A 4 5.53 -11.35 7.32
CA LEU A 4 4.69 -10.17 7.21
C LEU A 4 3.44 -10.54 6.39
N ASN A 5 2.27 -10.46 7.02
CA ASN A 5 1.00 -10.79 6.40
C ASN A 5 0.41 -9.56 5.69
N LEU A 6 0.60 -9.51 4.36
CA LEU A 6 0.14 -8.41 3.51
C LEU A 6 -1.39 -8.23 3.59
N ASP A 7 -2.14 -9.34 3.61
CA ASP A 7 -3.60 -9.31 3.69
C ASP A 7 -4.08 -8.64 4.99
N ALA A 8 -3.40 -8.92 6.10
CA ALA A 8 -3.70 -8.30 7.39
C ALA A 8 -3.44 -6.79 7.35
N ILE A 9 -2.36 -6.34 6.70
CA ILE A 9 -2.03 -4.92 6.54
C ILE A 9 -3.10 -4.21 5.71
N ILE A 10 -3.42 -4.75 4.52
CA ILE A 10 -4.42 -4.15 3.63
C ILE A 10 -5.79 -4.09 4.30
N ASN A 11 -6.18 -5.13 5.03
CA ASN A 11 -7.43 -5.15 5.78
C ASN A 11 -7.43 -4.12 6.92
N ALA A 12 -6.32 -3.98 7.66
CA ALA A 12 -6.20 -2.99 8.72
C ALA A 12 -6.28 -1.55 8.18
N ILE A 13 -5.62 -1.28 7.05
CA ILE A 13 -5.67 0.03 6.38
C ILE A 13 -7.09 0.30 5.87
N SER A 14 -7.71 -0.67 5.18
CA SER A 14 -9.05 -0.54 4.60
C SER A 14 -10.15 -0.39 5.65
N GLY A 15 -9.94 -0.93 6.86
CA GLY A 15 -10.85 -0.79 7.98
C GLY A 15 -10.88 0.62 8.58
N ILE A 16 -9.88 1.46 8.26
CA ILE A 16 -9.89 2.87 8.63
C ILE A 16 -10.73 3.62 7.62
N ALA A 17 -11.94 4.01 8.02
CA ALA A 17 -12.81 4.78 7.16
C ALA A 17 -12.15 6.13 6.78
N SER A 18 -11.97 6.38 5.48
CA SER A 18 -11.47 7.65 4.94
C SER A 18 -12.11 8.92 5.55
N PRO A 19 -13.44 9.00 5.82
CA PRO A 19 -14.04 10.19 6.44
C PRO A 19 -13.64 10.41 7.91
N LEU A 20 -13.02 9.43 8.58
CA LEU A 20 -12.49 9.59 9.93
C LEU A 20 -11.12 10.29 9.95
N ILE A 21 -10.40 10.30 8.83
CA ILE A 21 -9.12 11.01 8.71
C ILE A 21 -9.40 12.39 8.12
N LYS A 22 -9.62 13.36 9.00
CA LYS A 22 -9.99 14.72 8.60
C LYS A 22 -8.78 15.63 8.39
N ASP A 23 -7.69 15.33 9.08
CA ASP A 23 -6.49 16.16 9.06
C ASP A 23 -5.19 15.34 9.12
N LYS A 24 -4.08 16.04 8.86
CA LYS A 24 -2.74 15.45 8.75
C LYS A 24 -2.25 14.85 10.07
N LEU A 25 -2.65 15.39 11.22
CA LEU A 25 -2.21 14.88 12.52
C LEU A 25 -2.84 13.51 12.77
N GLN A 26 -4.15 13.39 12.55
CA GLN A 26 -4.86 12.11 12.66
C GLN A 26 -4.30 11.04 11.72
N ARG A 27 -3.96 11.42 10.48
CA ARG A 27 -3.29 10.51 9.54
C ARG A 27 -1.96 10.02 10.10
N ASN A 28 -1.12 10.93 10.57
CA ASN A 28 0.22 10.59 11.06
C ASN A 28 0.14 9.67 12.29
N GLU A 29 -0.75 9.96 13.25
CA GLU A 29 -0.97 9.07 14.39
C GLU A 29 -1.45 7.68 13.97
N THR A 30 -2.33 7.62 12.96
CA THR A 30 -2.84 6.36 12.42
C THR A 30 -1.73 5.54 11.76
N VAL A 31 -0.87 6.19 10.95
CA VAL A 31 0.30 5.55 10.34
C VAL A 31 1.22 4.99 11.42
N ILE A 32 1.58 5.78 12.44
CA ILE A 32 2.45 5.34 13.55
C ILE A 32 1.86 4.11 14.25
N LYS A 33 0.56 4.14 14.60
CA LYS A 33 -0.12 3.02 15.27
C LYS A 33 -0.13 1.74 14.42
N LEU A 34 -0.39 1.87 13.12
CA LEU A 34 -0.35 0.72 12.20
C LEU A 34 1.07 0.15 12.06
N LEU A 35 2.09 1.00 11.89
CA LEU A 35 3.48 0.54 11.81
C LEU A 35 3.85 -0.25 13.09
N GLN A 36 3.54 0.29 14.26
CA GLN A 36 3.75 -0.40 15.55
C GLN A 36 2.98 -1.72 15.64
N GLN A 37 1.72 -1.75 15.22
CA GLN A 37 0.88 -2.96 15.22
C GLN A 37 1.52 -4.11 14.40
N PHE A 38 2.21 -3.78 13.30
CA PHE A 38 2.89 -4.75 12.44
C PHE A 38 4.39 -4.93 12.77
N ASN A 39 4.85 -4.44 13.91
CA ASN A 39 6.25 -4.48 14.35
C ASN A 39 7.22 -3.80 13.36
N LEU A 40 6.76 -2.76 12.67
CA LEU A 40 7.57 -1.89 11.82
C LEU A 40 7.99 -0.66 12.63
N ALA A 41 9.27 -0.29 12.56
CA ALA A 41 9.78 0.89 13.23
C ALA A 41 9.25 2.15 12.54
N PRO A 42 8.55 3.07 13.24
CA PRO A 42 8.00 4.29 12.61
C PRO A 42 9.05 5.28 12.12
N GLU A 43 10.28 5.17 12.62
CA GLU A 43 11.35 6.12 12.34
C GLU A 43 12.07 5.80 11.03
N HIS A 44 12.19 4.51 10.68
CA HIS A 44 12.91 4.05 9.50
C HIS A 44 12.29 2.76 8.93
N PRO A 45 12.13 2.68 7.59
CA PRO A 45 11.71 1.45 6.94
C PRO A 45 12.77 0.34 7.15
N PRO A 46 12.36 -0.94 7.21
CA PRO A 46 13.31 -2.06 7.24
C PRO A 46 14.21 -2.10 6.01
N ALA A 47 15.34 -2.82 6.09
CA ALA A 47 16.29 -2.93 4.98
C ALA A 47 15.87 -3.95 3.91
N ASP A 48 14.99 -4.90 4.25
CA ASP A 48 14.49 -5.89 3.32
C ASP A 48 13.27 -5.39 2.53
N PHE A 49 13.12 -5.88 1.31
CA PHE A 49 12.04 -5.45 0.43
C PHE A 49 10.64 -5.68 1.03
N SER A 50 10.40 -6.82 1.69
CA SER A 50 9.09 -7.12 2.26
C SER A 50 8.71 -6.08 3.31
N GLY A 51 9.65 -5.70 4.17
CA GLY A 51 9.50 -4.62 5.14
C GLY A 51 9.28 -3.25 4.49
N VAL A 52 10.08 -2.88 3.48
CA VAL A 52 9.89 -1.62 2.73
C VAL A 52 8.51 -1.56 2.06
N TYR A 53 8.08 -2.65 1.45
CA TYR A 53 6.79 -2.74 0.79
C TYR A 53 5.63 -2.58 1.78
N ALA A 54 5.71 -3.25 2.93
CA ALA A 54 4.76 -3.11 4.04
C ALA A 54 4.66 -1.67 4.54
N TYR A 55 5.84 -1.08 4.78
CA TYR A 55 5.99 0.27 5.30
C TYR A 55 5.34 1.27 4.35
N ALA A 56 5.64 1.15 3.04
CA ALA A 56 5.04 1.99 2.01
C ALA A 56 3.52 1.86 1.95
N LEU A 57 2.97 0.65 2.08
CA LEU A 57 1.51 0.47 2.11
C LEU A 57 0.87 1.17 3.30
N VAL A 58 1.47 1.10 4.48
CA VAL A 58 0.94 1.78 5.67
C VAL A 58 1.06 3.30 5.52
N GLU A 59 2.23 3.82 5.15
CA GLU A 59 2.46 5.25 4.93
C GLU A 59 1.49 5.83 3.90
N TYR A 60 1.43 5.24 2.71
CA TYR A 60 0.74 5.85 1.56
C TYR A 60 -0.69 5.35 1.37
N GLY A 61 -1.05 4.21 1.96
CA GLY A 61 -2.37 3.61 1.84
C GLY A 61 -3.40 4.16 2.82
N VAL A 62 -2.99 4.71 3.96
CA VAL A 62 -3.92 5.29 4.94
C VAL A 62 -4.74 6.42 4.31
N GLY A 63 -6.07 6.27 4.36
CA GLY A 63 -7.03 7.20 3.77
C GLY A 63 -7.36 6.92 2.30
N LYS A 64 -6.70 5.97 1.64
CA LYS A 64 -7.00 5.54 0.28
C LYS A 64 -8.19 4.56 0.25
N PRO A 65 -8.97 4.54 -0.84
CA PRO A 65 -10.10 3.62 -0.96
C PRO A 65 -9.61 2.17 -1.06
N LYS A 66 -10.41 1.23 -0.55
CA LYS A 66 -10.07 -0.20 -0.55
C LYS A 66 -9.66 -0.73 -1.94
N PRO A 67 -10.38 -0.46 -3.04
CA PRO A 67 -9.95 -0.91 -4.37
C PRO A 67 -8.52 -0.50 -4.72
N PHE A 68 -8.08 0.70 -4.35
CA PHE A 68 -6.70 1.13 -4.57
C PHE A 68 -5.69 0.25 -3.82
N LEU A 69 -6.01 -0.15 -2.58
CA LEU A 69 -5.15 -1.01 -1.77
C LEU A 69 -5.12 -2.45 -2.30
N GLU A 70 -6.23 -2.93 -2.86
CA GLU A 70 -6.33 -4.27 -3.45
C GLU A 70 -5.40 -4.46 -4.67
N LEU A 71 -5.05 -3.39 -5.41
CA LEU A 71 -4.04 -3.44 -6.48
C LEU A 71 -2.72 -4.05 -5.99
N PHE A 72 -2.32 -3.72 -4.76
CA PHE A 72 -1.05 -4.13 -4.19
C PHE A 72 -1.05 -5.59 -3.69
N ARG A 73 -2.19 -6.30 -3.73
CA ARG A 73 -2.22 -7.76 -3.54
C ARG A 73 -1.71 -8.51 -4.76
N HIS A 74 -1.78 -7.92 -5.94
CA HIS A 74 -1.39 -8.58 -7.18
C HIS A 74 0.13 -8.70 -7.27
N GLU A 75 0.63 -9.94 -7.40
CA GLU A 75 2.07 -10.21 -7.50
C GLU A 75 2.74 -9.45 -8.65
N GLN A 76 2.03 -9.22 -9.76
CA GLN A 76 2.50 -8.37 -10.87
C GLN A 76 2.82 -6.93 -10.41
N ILE A 77 1.92 -6.31 -9.64
CA ILE A 77 2.09 -4.95 -9.12
C ILE A 77 3.21 -4.92 -8.07
N LYS A 78 3.30 -5.93 -7.21
CA LYS A 78 4.40 -6.07 -6.24
C LYS A 78 5.77 -6.22 -6.91
N GLN A 79 5.85 -7.00 -7.99
CA GLN A 79 7.08 -7.13 -8.78
C GLN A 79 7.44 -5.83 -9.49
N ALA A 80 6.47 -5.12 -10.06
CA ALA A 80 6.71 -3.81 -10.67
C ALA A 80 7.18 -2.78 -9.64
N PHE A 81 6.61 -2.79 -8.43
CA PHE A 81 7.08 -1.96 -7.33
C PHE A 81 8.54 -2.30 -6.98
N ARG A 82 8.88 -3.58 -6.86
CA ARG A 82 10.27 -4.01 -6.61
C ARG A 82 11.21 -3.48 -7.67
N LYS A 83 10.88 -3.68 -8.95
CA LYS A 83 11.69 -3.21 -10.08
C LYS A 83 11.84 -1.69 -10.06
N ALA A 84 10.76 -0.95 -9.81
CA ALA A 84 10.77 0.50 -9.71
C ALA A 84 11.69 0.98 -8.58
N LEU A 85 11.67 0.32 -7.43
CA LEU A 85 12.56 0.61 -6.30
C LEU A 85 14.02 0.32 -6.63
N ASP A 86 14.32 -0.87 -7.16
CA ASP A 86 15.69 -1.30 -7.48
C ASP A 86 16.34 -0.41 -8.56
N HIS A 87 15.55 0.10 -9.51
CA HIS A 87 16.02 0.97 -10.58
C HIS A 87 15.86 2.46 -10.28
N ASN A 88 15.32 2.82 -9.11
CA ASN A 88 14.92 4.18 -8.76
C ASN A 88 14.10 4.88 -9.87
N ASN A 89 13.17 4.13 -10.47
CA ASN A 89 12.37 4.57 -11.61
C ASN A 89 10.88 4.29 -11.37
N PRO A 90 10.11 5.28 -10.87
CA PRO A 90 8.69 5.11 -10.57
C PRO A 90 7.83 4.86 -11.81
N SER A 91 8.28 5.26 -13.01
CA SER A 91 7.53 5.05 -14.26
C SER A 91 7.29 3.56 -14.55
N ILE A 92 8.16 2.66 -14.08
CA ILE A 92 7.97 1.21 -14.21
C ILE A 92 6.68 0.77 -13.54
N LEU A 93 6.43 1.22 -12.29
CA LEU A 93 5.22 0.87 -11.56
C LEU A 93 3.98 1.51 -12.20
N LEU A 94 4.09 2.77 -12.61
CA LEU A 94 2.96 3.49 -13.22
C LEU A 94 2.50 2.81 -14.52
N SER A 95 3.43 2.47 -15.42
CA SER A 95 3.10 1.78 -16.67
C SER A 95 2.52 0.38 -16.45
N GLU A 96 2.99 -0.34 -15.43
CA GLU A 96 2.42 -1.64 -15.09
C GLU A 96 0.99 -1.52 -14.55
N VAL A 97 0.75 -0.55 -13.66
CA VAL A 97 -0.60 -0.27 -13.12
C VAL A 97 -1.55 0.15 -14.23
N ASP A 98 -1.14 1.01 -15.15
CA ASP A 98 -1.95 1.42 -16.30
C ASP A 98 -2.30 0.22 -17.20
N THR A 99 -1.33 -0.64 -17.48
CA THR A 99 -1.53 -1.87 -18.25
C THR A 99 -2.49 -2.82 -17.54
N PHE A 100 -2.32 -2.99 -16.23
CA PHE A 100 -3.17 -3.84 -15.40
C PHE A 100 -4.62 -3.33 -15.40
N VAL A 101 -4.84 -2.05 -15.08
CA VAL A 101 -6.19 -1.46 -15.05
C VAL A 101 -6.84 -1.48 -16.43
N GLY A 102 -6.08 -1.22 -17.50
CA GLY A 102 -6.56 -1.29 -18.88
C GLY A 102 -6.97 -2.70 -19.33
N ALA A 103 -6.34 -3.75 -18.79
CA ALA A 103 -6.66 -5.15 -19.08
C ALA A 103 -7.88 -5.68 -18.28
N TYR A 104 -8.26 -5.02 -17.18
CA TYR A 104 -9.34 -5.47 -16.29
C TYR A 104 -10.50 -4.46 -16.20
N PRO A 105 -11.50 -4.52 -17.10
CA PRO A 105 -12.65 -3.61 -17.08
C PRO A 105 -13.47 -3.67 -15.79
N SER A 106 -13.47 -4.80 -15.08
CA SER A 106 -14.12 -4.96 -13.77
C SER A 106 -13.47 -4.12 -12.66
N PHE A 107 -12.17 -3.81 -12.78
CA PHE A 107 -11.48 -2.96 -11.81
C PHE A 107 -11.90 -1.49 -11.93
N ILE A 108 -12.17 -1.05 -13.17
CA ILE A 108 -12.70 0.29 -13.47
C ILE A 108 -14.11 0.48 -12.90
N THR A 109 -14.93 -0.57 -12.88
CA THR A 109 -16.29 -0.50 -12.31
C THR A 109 -16.26 -0.34 -10.78
N PHE A 110 -15.40 -1.05 -10.06
CA PHE A 110 -15.30 -0.97 -8.58
C PHE A 110 -14.60 0.29 -8.06
N ALA A 111 -13.76 0.96 -8.88
CA ALA A 111 -13.07 2.18 -8.47
C ALA A 111 -13.91 3.46 -8.61
N ARG A 112 -15.15 3.35 -9.12
CA ARG A 112 -16.06 4.49 -9.38
C ARG A 112 -17.21 4.63 -8.38
N GLU A 113 -17.30 3.73 -7.40
CA GLU A 113 -18.26 3.76 -6.28
C GLU A 113 -17.59 4.31 -5.02
#